data_AF-A0A818XPM5-F1
#
_entry.id   AF-A0A818XPM5-F1
#
_cell.length_a   1.000
_cell.length_b   1.000
_cell.length_c   1.000
_cell.angle_alpha   90.00
_cell.angle_beta   90.00
_cell.angle_gamma   90.00
#
_symmetry.space_group_name_H-M   'P 1'
#
loop_
_entity.id
_entity.type
_entity.pdbx_description
1 polymer ?
#
loop_
_entity_poly.entity_id
_entity_poly.type
_entity_poly.pdbx_seq_one_letter_code
_entity_poly.pdbx_strand_id
1 'polypeptide(L)'
;MSKLNESHNLKDNNLRETYSSDQALWWYTRETFIYQFLNQALRLQDIDLLFLFRFFIYDIQKQLELNQYQESIHVYRNQLISNNELNI
;
A
#
# COMPACT_ATOMS: atom_id res chain seq x y z
N MET A 1 -1.84 -27.14 22.38
CA MET A 1 -1.17 -26.69 21.14
C MET A 1 -2.10 -26.93 19.97
N SER A 2 -2.51 -26.00 19.12
CA SER A 2 -2.33 -24.54 19.00
C SER A 2 -3.44 -24.07 18.06
N LYS A 3 -4.58 -23.61 18.60
CA LYS A 3 -5.64 -22.92 17.84
C LYS A 3 -5.35 -21.41 17.76
N LEU A 4 -4.13 -21.03 17.40
CA LEU A 4 -3.67 -19.63 17.52
C LEU A 4 -3.09 -19.01 16.23
N ASN A 5 -3.12 -19.70 15.10
CA ASN A 5 -2.45 -19.22 13.88
C ASN A 5 -3.37 -19.00 12.67
N GLU A 6 -4.69 -18.89 12.85
CA GLU A 6 -5.60 -18.60 11.72
C GLU A 6 -6.47 -17.35 11.91
N SER A 7 -6.36 -16.65 13.04
CA SER A 7 -7.20 -15.48 13.36
C SER A 7 -6.58 -14.12 13.04
N HIS A 8 -5.42 -14.06 12.38
CA HIS A 8 -4.75 -12.78 12.09
C HIS A 8 -5.03 -12.18 10.71
N ASN A 9 -5.70 -12.91 9.79
CA ASN A 9 -5.96 -12.47 8.41
C ASN A 9 -7.43 -12.17 8.08
N LEU A 10 -8.33 -12.16 9.07
CA LEU A 10 -9.79 -12.10 8.83
C LEU A 10 -10.50 -10.88 9.47
N LYS A 11 -9.77 -9.78 9.75
CA LYS A 11 -10.36 -8.57 10.37
C LYS A 11 -10.43 -7.32 9.49
N ASP A 12 -10.08 -7.40 8.21
CA ASP A 12 -10.12 -6.25 7.28
C ASP A 12 -11.32 -6.30 6.31
N ASN A 13 -12.36 -7.09 6.59
CA ASN A 13 -13.52 -7.23 5.70
C ASN A 13 -14.48 -6.02 5.72
N ASN A 14 -14.34 -5.10 6.68
CA ASN A 14 -15.23 -3.95 6.81
C ASN A 14 -14.66 -2.68 6.15
N LEU A 15 -13.78 -2.83 5.15
CA LEU A 15 -13.24 -1.68 4.43
C LEU A 15 -14.35 -0.77 3.89
N ARG A 16 -15.39 -1.35 3.28
CA ARG A 16 -16.50 -0.59 2.71
C ARG A 16 -17.28 0.24 3.75
N GLU A 17 -17.28 -0.18 5.01
CA GLU A 17 -18.05 0.46 6.09
C GLU A 17 -17.20 1.42 6.93
N THR A 18 -15.90 1.20 6.97
CA THR A 18 -14.97 1.95 7.84
C THR A 18 -14.01 2.84 7.07
N TYR A 19 -13.93 2.69 5.74
CA TYR A 19 -13.09 3.53 4.91
C TYR A 19 -13.63 4.96 4.85
N SER A 20 -12.73 5.91 5.06
CA SER A 20 -12.95 7.32 4.80
C SER A 20 -11.73 7.87 4.06
N SER A 21 -11.96 8.82 3.15
CA SER A 21 -10.94 9.36 2.25
C SER A 21 -9.82 10.10 2.97
N ASP A 22 -10.03 10.52 4.23
CA ASP A 22 -9.02 11.11 5.13
C ASP A 22 -8.13 10.07 5.82
N GLN A 23 -8.44 8.77 5.68
CA GLN A 23 -7.66 7.66 6.24
C GLN A 23 -6.94 6.78 5.19
N ALA A 24 -6.98 7.15 3.90
CA ALA A 24 -6.30 6.46 2.81
C ALA A 24 -4.82 6.12 3.09
N LEU A 25 -4.00 7.05 3.62
CA LEU A 25 -2.60 6.75 3.94
C LEU A 25 -2.48 5.70 5.07
N TRP A 26 -3.36 5.73 6.06
CA TRP A 26 -3.39 4.74 7.13
C TRP A 26 -3.73 3.35 6.60
N TRP A 27 -4.73 3.25 5.71
CA TRP A 27 -5.08 1.99 5.06
C TRP A 27 -3.99 1.47 4.13
N TYR A 28 -3.26 2.37 3.46
CA TYR A 28 -2.15 2.02 2.58
C TYR A 28 -0.89 1.56 3.32
N THR A 29 -0.63 2.09 4.52
CA THR A 29 0.58 1.79 5.29
C THR A 29 0.44 0.59 6.23
N ARG A 30 -0.79 0.17 6.53
CA ARG A 30 -1.05 -1.06 7.28
C ARG A 30 -0.89 -2.29 6.40
N GLU A 31 -0.56 -3.42 7.03
CA GLU A 31 -0.50 -4.74 6.38
C GLU A 31 -1.92 -5.25 6.09
N THR A 32 -2.56 -4.64 5.10
CA THR A 32 -3.89 -4.98 4.60
C THR A 32 -3.81 -5.44 3.14
N PHE A 33 -4.90 -5.98 2.62
CA PHE A 33 -4.98 -6.36 1.20
C PHE A 33 -4.70 -5.17 0.28
N ILE A 34 -5.06 -3.93 0.67
CA ILE A 34 -4.78 -2.74 -0.12
C ILE A 34 -3.29 -2.59 -0.36
N TYR A 35 -2.48 -2.63 0.71
CA TYR A 35 -1.05 -2.48 0.59
C TYR A 35 -0.47 -3.54 -0.36
N GLN A 36 -0.89 -4.80 -0.20
CA GLN A 36 -0.38 -5.90 -0.99
C GLN A 36 -0.78 -5.80 -2.48
N PHE A 37 -2.09 -5.67 -2.75
CA PHE A 37 -2.63 -5.66 -4.11
C PHE A 37 -2.26 -4.39 -4.87
N LEU A 38 -2.31 -3.21 -4.24
CA LEU A 38 -1.95 -1.97 -4.91
C LEU A 38 -0.45 -1.93 -5.26
N ASN A 39 0.43 -2.33 -4.34
CA ASN A 39 1.87 -2.40 -4.65
C ASN A 39 2.20 -3.47 -5.68
N GLN A 40 1.44 -4.56 -5.74
CA GLN A 40 1.59 -5.55 -6.81
C GLN A 40 1.13 -4.99 -8.16
N ALA A 41 -0.04 -4.35 -8.21
CA ALA A 41 -0.59 -3.73 -9.42
C ALA A 41 0.38 -2.69 -10.00
N LEU A 42 0.94 -1.84 -9.13
CA LEU A 42 1.94 -0.84 -9.52
C LEU A 42 3.22 -1.49 -10.07
N ARG A 43 3.71 -2.57 -9.45
CA ARG A 43 4.93 -3.28 -9.89
C ARG A 43 4.73 -4.00 -11.23
N LEU A 44 3.57 -4.58 -11.46
CA LEU A 44 3.25 -5.33 -12.68
C LEU A 44 2.62 -4.45 -13.77
N GLN A 45 2.37 -3.17 -13.49
CA GLN A 45 1.63 -2.25 -14.37
C GLN A 45 0.26 -2.82 -14.78
N ASP A 46 -0.43 -3.47 -13.85
CA ASP A 46 -1.76 -4.05 -14.07
C ASP A 46 -2.80 -2.93 -14.12
N ILE A 47 -3.11 -2.47 -15.34
CA ILE A 47 -4.00 -1.31 -15.57
C ILE A 47 -5.42 -1.60 -15.09
N ASP A 48 -5.92 -2.83 -15.23
CA ASP A 48 -7.27 -3.19 -14.80
C ASP A 48 -7.39 -3.10 -13.28
N LEU A 49 -6.39 -3.62 -12.56
CA LEU A 49 -6.35 -3.54 -11.11
C LEU A 49 -6.12 -2.10 -10.62
N LEU A 50 -5.24 -1.33 -11.27
CA LEU A 50 -5.06 0.09 -10.97
C LEU A 50 -6.34 0.89 -11.19
N PHE A 51 -7.08 0.59 -12.26
CA PHE A 51 -8.36 1.24 -12.52
C PHE A 51 -9.40 0.87 -11.46
N LEU A 52 -9.41 -0.36 -10.96
CA LEU A 52 -10.27 -0.75 -9.84
C LEU A 52 -9.94 0.05 -8.57
N PHE A 53 -8.66 0.28 -8.30
CA PHE A 53 -8.17 1.08 -7.17
C PHE A 53 -8.18 2.61 -7.40
N ARG A 54 -8.65 3.12 -8.54
CA ARG A 54 -8.53 4.54 -8.94
C ARG A 54 -8.99 5.55 -7.88
N PHE A 55 -10.09 5.27 -7.16
CA PHE A 55 -10.58 6.16 -6.11
C PHE A 55 -9.63 6.21 -4.91
N PHE A 56 -9.10 5.04 -4.53
CA PHE A 56 -8.15 4.93 -3.43
C PHE A 56 -6.80 5.59 -3.79
N ILE A 57 -6.35 5.46 -5.03
CA ILE A 57 -5.15 6.15 -5.54
C ILE A 57 -5.34 7.67 -5.49
N TYR A 58 -6.51 8.15 -5.92
CA TYR A 58 -6.87 9.57 -5.85
C TYR A 58 -6.85 10.09 -4.39
N ASP A 59 -7.42 9.34 -3.46
CA ASP A 59 -7.44 9.72 -2.04
C ASP A 59 -6.02 9.71 -1.42
N ILE A 60 -5.16 8.75 -1.79
CA ILE A 60 -3.74 8.78 -1.43
C ILE A 60 -3.09 10.07 -1.94
N GLN A 61 -3.27 10.39 -3.23
CA GLN A 61 -2.68 11.59 -3.82
C GLN A 61 -3.11 12.85 -3.05
N LYS A 62 -4.41 12.99 -2.76
CA LYS A 62 -4.94 14.13 -2.01
C LYS A 62 -4.33 14.24 -0.62
N GLN A 63 -4.16 13.13 0.08
CA GLN A 63 -3.50 13.15 1.39
C GLN A 63 -2.01 13.45 1.30
N LEU A 64 -1.31 12.97 0.28
CA LEU A 64 0.11 13.29 0.08
C LEU A 64 0.29 14.79 -0.21
N GLU A 65 -0.59 15.40 -1.00
CA GLU A 65 -0.60 16.86 -1.24
C GLU A 65 -0.79 17.64 0.08
N LEU A 66 -1.71 17.20 0.94
CA LEU A 66 -1.96 17.83 2.24
C LEU A 66 -0.81 17.65 3.25
N ASN A 67 -0.12 16.51 3.20
CA ASN A 67 0.96 16.16 4.13
C ASN A 67 2.35 16.32 3.50
N GLN A 68 2.45 17.07 2.40
CA GLN A 68 3.69 17.20 1.66
C GLN A 68 4.74 17.95 2.49
N TYR A 69 5.90 17.31 2.67
CA TYR A 69 7.07 17.97 3.23
C TYR A 69 7.47 19.14 2.33
N GLN A 70 7.59 20.34 2.91
CA GLN A 70 7.91 21.57 2.17
C GLN A 70 9.38 21.63 1.74
N GLU A 71 10.23 20.81 2.37
CA GLU A 71 11.66 20.79 2.16
C GLU A 71 12.13 19.42 1.64
N SER A 72 13.28 19.40 0.98
CA SER A 72 13.92 18.17 0.54
C SER A 72 14.35 17.34 1.75
N ILE A 73 13.84 16.12 1.84
CA ILE A 73 14.23 15.15 2.87
C ILE A 73 15.08 14.04 2.26
N HIS A 74 16.05 13.54 3.03
CA HIS A 74 16.81 12.35 2.67
C HIS A 74 16.19 11.14 3.36
N VAL A 75 15.85 10.10 2.59
CA VAL A 75 15.22 8.88 3.09
C VAL A 75 15.97 7.65 2.59
N TYR A 76 15.89 6.57 3.36
CA TYR A 76 16.48 5.29 3.01
C TYR A 76 15.39 4.25 2.78
N ARG A 77 15.54 3.46 1.72
CA ARG A 77 14.67 2.31 1.42
C ARG A 77 15.54 1.10 1.14
N ASN A 78 15.24 -0.01 1.79
CA ASN A 78 15.88 -1.28 1.48
C ASN A 78 15.32 -1.83 0.16
N GLN A 79 16.22 -2.23 -0.74
CA GLN A 79 15.88 -2.90 -1.99
C GLN A 79 16.63 -4.22 -2.05
N LEU A 80 15.88 -5.32 -2.18
CA LEU A 80 16.46 -6.60 -2.57
C LEU A 80 16.78 -6.52 -4.06
N ILE A 81 18.02 -6.84 -4.40
CA ILE A 81 18.53 -6.88 -5.77
C ILE A 81 19.11 -8.27 -6.01
N SER A 82 18.83 -8.84 -7.18
CA SER A 82 19.36 -10.15 -7.52
C SER A 82 20.85 -10.07 -7.86
N ASN A 83 21.59 -11.17 -7.68
CA ASN A 83 23.01 -11.22 -8.10
C ASN A 83 23.20 -10.92 -9.59
N ASN A 84 22.21 -11.24 -10.43
CA ASN A 84 22.26 -10.95 -11.87
C ASN A 84 22.18 -9.45 -12.16
N GLU A 85 21.43 -8.69 -11.36
CA GLU A 85 21.32 -7.22 -11.48
C GLU A 85 22.50 -6.49 -10.82
N LEU A 86 23.24 -7.14 -9.91
CA LEU A 86 24.42 -6.60 -9.23
C LEU A 86 25.70 -6.62 -10.07
N ASN A 87 25.74 -7.39 -11.17
CA ASN A 87 26.91 -7.47 -12.02
C ASN A 87 27.06 -6.16 -12.84
N ILE A 88 27.79 -5.20 -12.26
CA ILE A 88 28.32 -4.00 -12.91
C ILE A 88 29.45 -4.40 -13.88
#